data_AF-A0A3D6CHU2-F1
#
_entry.id   AF-A0A3D6CHU2-F1
#
_cell.length_a   1.000
_cell.length_b   1.000
_cell.length_c   1.000
_cell.angle_alpha   90.00
_cell.angle_beta   90.00
_cell.angle_gamma   90.00
#
_symmetry.space_group_name_H-M   'P 1'
#
loop_
_entity.id
_entity.type
_entity.pdbx_description
1 polymer ?
#
loop_
_entity_poly.entity_id
_entity_poly.type
_entity_poly.pdbx_seq_one_letter_code
_entity_poly.pdbx_strand_id
1 'polypeptide(L)' 'MKNSIKVERAKKDLTQADLAKLAKVSRQTINAMELG' A
#
# COMPACT_ATOMS: atom_id res chain seq x y z
N MET A 1 -1.82 15.60 -2.35
CA MET A 1 -2.22 14.56 -3.34
C MET A 1 -3.13 13.57 -2.62
N LYS A 2 -4.28 13.19 -3.18
CA LYS A 2 -5.16 12.21 -2.53
C LYS A 2 -4.59 10.82 -2.77
N ASN A 3 -3.82 10.32 -1.82
CA ASN A 3 -3.23 9.00 -1.91
C ASN A 3 -4.32 7.93 -1.67
N SER A 4 -4.91 7.44 -2.75
CA SER A 4 -6.00 6.46 -2.70
C SER A 4 -5.52 5.07 -2.31
N ILE A 5 -4.22 4.79 -2.39
CA ILE A 5 -3.64 3.47 -2.09
C ILE A 5 -4.02 3.03 -0.68
N LYS A 6 -3.87 3.91 0.33
CA LYS A 6 -4.22 3.61 1.72
C LYS A 6 -5.71 3.30 1.89
N VAL A 7 -6.56 4.03 1.17
CA VAL A 7 -8.02 3.87 1.24
C VAL A 7 -8.45 2.57 0.55
N GLU A 8 -7.95 2.28 -0.64
CA GLU A 8 -8.25 1.06 -1.38
C GLU A 8 -7.72 -0.18 -0.67
N ARG A 9 -6.55 -0.07 -0.05
CA ARG A 9 -5.98 -1.13 0.78
C ARG A 9 -6.88 -1.43 1.99
N ALA A 10 -7.35 -0.40 2.69
CA ALA A 10 -8.28 -0.55 3.80
C ALA A 10 -9.64 -1.15 3.36
N LYS A 11 -10.17 -0.75 2.20
CA LYS A 11 -11.40 -1.35 1.63
C LYS A 11 -11.25 -2.84 1.33
N LYS A 12 -10.04 -3.27 0.97
CA LYS A 12 -9.71 -4.67 0.63
C LYS A 12 -9.21 -5.48 1.84
N ASP A 13 -9.18 -4.87 3.04
CA ASP A 13 -8.65 -5.47 4.26
C ASP A 13 -7.22 -6.04 4.10
N LEU A 14 -6.37 -5.31 3.38
CA LEU A 14 -4.99 -5.70 3.13
C LEU A 14 -4.03 -4.94 4.04
N THR A 15 -2.95 -5.56 4.50
CA THR A 15 -1.83 -4.81 5.11
C THR A 15 -0.90 -4.25 4.04
N GLN A 16 -0.03 -3.30 4.38
CA GLN A 16 1.01 -2.83 3.45
C GLN A 16 1.92 -3.99 2.98
N ALA A 17 2.14 -4.99 3.84
CA ALA A 17 2.96 -6.17 3.52
C ALA A 17 2.24 -7.08 2.53
N ASP A 18 0.92 -7.27 2.66
CA ASP A 18 0.13 -8.06 1.71
C ASP A 18 0.11 -7.39 0.34
N LEU A 19 -0.12 -6.08 0.30
CA LEU A 19 -0.05 -5.30 -0.94
C LEU A 19 1.35 -5.37 -1.56
N ALA A 20 2.40 -5.30 -0.75
CA ALA A 20 3.78 -5.42 -1.22
C ALA A 20 4.06 -6.80 -1.84
N LYS A 21 3.56 -7.87 -1.21
CA LYS A 21 3.68 -9.24 -1.70
C LYS A 21 2.97 -9.41 -3.04
N LEU A 22 1.76 -8.86 -3.18
CA LEU A 22 0.98 -8.90 -4.42
C LEU A 22 1.65 -8.08 -5.54
N ALA A 23 2.20 -6.92 -5.21
CA ALA A 23 2.88 -6.03 -6.14
C ALA A 23 4.35 -6.41 -6.40
N LYS A 24 4.87 -7.45 -5.74
CA LYS A 24 6.28 -7.90 -5.80
C LYS A 24 7.29 -6.79 -5.49
N VAL A 25 6.95 -5.92 -4.54
CA VAL A 25 7.82 -4.85 -4.04
C VAL A 25 8.05 -5.01 -2.54
N SER A 26 8.92 -4.17 -1.98
CA SER A 26 9.12 -4.13 -0.53
C SER A 26 7.96 -3.41 0.18
N ARG A 27 7.70 -3.74 1.44
CA ARG A 27 6.75 -2.99 2.29
C ARG A 27 7.16 -1.51 2.40
N GLN A 28 8.46 -1.23 2.40
CA GLN A 28 9.02 0.13 2.43
C GLN A 28 8.61 0.92 1.18
N THR A 29 8.58 0.27 0.00
CA THR A 29 8.10 0.87 -1.25
C THR A 29 6.63 1.26 -1.14
N ILE A 30 5.76 0.35 -0.65
CA ILE A 30 4.34 0.67 -0.41
C ILE A 30 4.18 1.82 0.58
N ASN A 31 4.95 1.80 1.67
CA ASN A 31 4.91 2.85 2.69
C ASN A 31 5.35 4.22 2.14
N ALA A 32 6.44 4.27 1.36
CA ALA A 32 6.89 5.49 0.70
C ALA A 32 5.83 6.01 -0.27
N MET A 33 5.18 5.11 -1.01
CA MET A 33 4.05 5.47 -1.87
C MET A 33 2.83 5.95 -1.10
N GLU A 34 2.56 5.53 0.13
CA GLU A 34 1.42 6.00 0.94
C GLU A 34 1.72 7.32 1.72
N LEU A 35 3.00 7.65 1.96
CA LEU A 35 3.44 8.83 2.71
C LEU A 35 3.74 10.06 1.82
N GLY A 36 3.96 9.87 0.52
CA GLY A 36 4.10 10.95 -0.48
C GLY A 36 2.75 11.53 -0.91
#